data_AF-A0A3M0ZHX1-F1
#
_entry.id   AF-A0A3M0ZHX1-F1
#
_cell.length_a   1.000
_cell.length_b   1.000
_cell.length_c   1.000
_cell.angle_alpha   90.00
_cell.angle_beta   90.00
_cell.angle_gamma   90.00
#
_symmetry.space_group_name_H-M   'P 1'
#
loop_
_entity.id
_entity.type
_entity.pdbx_description
1 polymer ?
#
loop_
_entity_poly.entity_id
_entity_poly.type
_entity_poly.pdbx_seq_one_letter_code
_entity_poly.pdbx_strand_id
1 'polypeptide(L)' 'IVGCQSGARSRRACELLAAEGYRVANVRGGFGGLRDRSGRTVAAGWRDSGLPVEEGQPPGRSYADLKAKI' A
#
# COMPACT_ATOMS: atom_id res chain seq x y z
N ILE A 1 -8.91 3.30 4.31
CA ILE A 1 -8.54 2.30 3.26
C ILE A 1 -7.37 1.47 3.77
N VAL A 2 -7.25 0.21 3.35
CA VAL A 2 -6.14 -0.68 3.75
C VAL A 2 -5.50 -1.26 2.49
N GLY A 3 -4.17 -1.13 2.38
CA GLY A 3 -3.40 -1.62 1.26
C GLY A 3 -2.28 -2.57 1.70
N CYS A 4 -1.92 -3.49 0.82
CA CYS A 4 -0.69 -4.29 0.93
C CYS A 4 -0.01 -4.32 -0.45
N GLN A 5 0.97 -5.20 -0.68
CA GLN A 5 1.64 -5.26 -1.99
C GLN A 5 0.69 -5.52 -3.17
N SER A 6 -0.24 -6.48 -3.05
CA SER A 6 -1.09 -6.94 -4.15
C SER A 6 -2.60 -6.98 -3.84
N GLY A 7 -3.01 -6.54 -2.65
CA GLY A 7 -4.40 -6.52 -2.19
C GLY A 7 -4.90 -7.78 -1.46
N ALA A 8 -4.15 -8.89 -1.46
CA ALA A 8 -4.61 -10.15 -0.85
C ALA A 8 -4.61 -10.12 0.69
N ARG A 9 -3.51 -9.63 1.29
CA ARG A 9 -3.36 -9.53 2.76
C ARG A 9 -4.25 -8.43 3.35
N SER A 10 -4.36 -7.30 2.64
CA SER A 10 -5.22 -6.19 3.07
C SER A 10 -6.70 -6.54 3.01
N ARG A 11 -7.14 -7.44 2.13
CA ARG A 11 -8.50 -7.99 2.16
C ARG A 11 -8.80 -8.67 3.50
N ARG A 12 -7.91 -9.58 3.95
CA ARG A 12 -8.07 -10.25 5.24
C ARG A 12 -8.03 -9.27 6.41
N ALA A 13 -7.14 -8.28 6.35
CA ALA A 13 -7.10 -7.22 7.36
C ALA A 13 -8.41 -6.41 7.41
N CYS A 14 -9.02 -6.09 6.27
CA CYS A 14 -10.33 -5.43 6.23
C CYS A 14 -11.43 -6.29 6.84
N GLU A 15 -11.44 -7.61 6.62
CA GLU A 15 -12.40 -8.52 7.26
C GLU A 15 -12.29 -8.47 8.79
N LEU A 16 -11.06 -8.50 9.32
CA LEU A 16 -10.81 -8.40 10.76
C LEU A 16 -11.25 -7.05 11.33
N LEU A 17 -10.86 -5.95 10.67
CA LEU A 17 -11.23 -4.60 11.11
C LEU A 17 -12.74 -4.36 11.02
N ALA A 18 -13.40 -4.89 9.99
CA ALA A 18 -14.85 -4.80 9.88
C ALA A 18 -15.57 -5.56 10.99
N ALA A 19 -15.03 -6.71 11.45
CA ALA A 19 -15.56 -7.45 12.58
C ALA A 19 -15.49 -6.65 13.90
N GLU A 20 -14.48 -5.79 14.05
CA GLU A 20 -14.33 -4.85 15.17
C GLU A 20 -15.14 -3.53 14.97
N GLY A 21 -15.98 -3.45 13.94
CA GLY A 21 -16.85 -2.30 13.69
C GLY A 21 -16.22 -1.15 12.90
N TYR A 22 -14.99 -1.30 12.40
CA TYR A 22 -14.38 -0.27 11.57
C TYR A 22 -14.94 -0.25 10.15
N ARG A 23 -15.27 0.95 9.66
CA ARG A 23 -15.64 1.15 8.24
C ARG A 23 -14.37 1.30 7.39
N VAL A 24 -13.97 0.22 6.74
CA VAL A 24 -12.75 0.15 5.92
C VAL A 24 -13.03 -0.33 4.50
N ALA A 25 -12.08 -0.07 3.59
CA ALA A 25 -12.11 -0.55 2.21
C ALA A 25 -10.72 -1.05 1.79
N ASN A 26 -10.68 -2.19 1.11
CA ASN A 26 -9.45 -2.80 0.60
C ASN A 26 -9.01 -2.16 -0.72
N VAL A 27 -7.73 -1.85 -0.86
CA VAL A 27 -7.14 -1.42 -2.14
C VAL A 27 -6.86 -2.67 -2.99
N ARG A 28 -7.76 -2.97 -3.92
CA ARG A 28 -7.57 -4.06 -4.90
C ARG A 28 -6.34 -3.76 -5.76
N GLY A 29 -5.47 -4.75 -5.97
CA GLY A 29 -4.18 -4.55 -6.63
C GLY A 29 -3.08 -4.06 -5.68
N GLY A 30 -3.42 -3.55 -4.50
CA GLY A 30 -2.43 -3.09 -3.53
C GLY A 30 -1.54 -1.97 -4.07
N PHE A 31 -0.31 -1.87 -3.57
CA PHE A 31 0.66 -0.88 -4.02
C PHE A 31 1.29 -1.22 -5.38
N GLY A 32 1.65 -2.49 -5.59
CA GLY A 32 2.44 -2.94 -6.73
C GLY A 32 1.70 -3.78 -7.78
N GLY A 33 0.39 -3.95 -7.64
CA GLY A 33 -0.45 -4.65 -8.61
C GLY A 33 -0.74 -6.11 -8.24
N LEU A 34 -1.86 -6.61 -8.76
CA LEU A 34 -2.23 -8.03 -8.71
C LEU A 34 -1.89 -8.68 -10.04
N ARG A 35 -1.11 -9.76 -10.03
CA ARG A 35 -0.78 -10.57 -11.20
C ARG A 35 -1.36 -11.97 -11.08
N ASP A 36 -1.76 -12.55 -12.20
CA ASP A 36 -2.13 -13.97 -12.28
C ASP A 36 -0.88 -14.87 -12.32
N ARG A 37 -1.08 -16.20 -12.41
CA ARG A 37 0.03 -17.17 -12.42
C ARG A 37 0.94 -17.05 -13.65
N SER A 38 0.45 -16.50 -14.76
CA SER A 38 1.28 -16.23 -15.94
C SER A 38 2.01 -14.87 -15.86
N GLY A 39 1.84 -14.13 -14.76
CA GLY A 39 2.48 -12.84 -14.53
C GLY A 39 1.75 -11.66 -15.15
N ARG A 40 0.57 -11.87 -15.76
CA ARG A 40 -0.22 -10.80 -16.36
C ARG A 40 -0.93 -10.00 -15.27
N THR A 41 -0.94 -8.68 -15.41
CA THR A 41 -1.63 -7.78 -14.49
C THR A 41 -3.14 -7.95 -14.58
N VAL A 42 -3.76 -8.32 -13.46
CA VAL A 42 -5.22 -8.47 -13.28
C VAL A 42 -5.83 -7.19 -12.69
N ALA A 43 -5.09 -6.47 -11.86
CA ALA A 43 -5.47 -5.15 -11.35
C ALA A 43 -4.22 -4.30 -11.16
N ALA A 44 -4.27 -3.04 -11.62
CA ALA A 44 -3.19 -2.08 -11.44
C ALA A 44 -2.92 -1.82 -9.95
N GLY A 45 -1.65 -1.60 -9.61
CA GLY A 45 -1.28 -1.16 -8.27
C GLY A 45 -1.50 0.35 -8.11
N TRP A 46 -1.48 0.82 -6.87
CA TRP A 46 -1.52 2.25 -6.54
C TRP A 46 -0.48 3.05 -7.33
N ARG A 47 0.77 2.57 -7.35
CA ARG A 47 1.88 3.21 -8.09
C ARG A 47 1.60 3.27 -9.59
N ASP A 48 1.10 2.18 -10.16
CA ASP A 48 0.82 2.09 -11.60
C ASP A 48 -0.48 2.82 -12.00
N SER A 49 -1.28 3.27 -11.03
CA SER A 49 -2.51 4.02 -11.25
C SER A 49 -2.28 5.54 -11.33
N GLY A 50 -1.02 6.00 -11.31
CA GLY A 50 -0.69 7.43 -11.37
C GLY A 50 -1.03 8.21 -10.09
N LEU A 51 -1.24 7.51 -8.98
CA LEU A 51 -1.51 8.13 -7.69
C LEU A 51 -0.20 8.62 -7.04
N PRO A 52 -0.25 9.60 -6.11
CA PRO A 52 0.94 10.10 -5.45
C PRO A 52 1.70 8.99 -4.72
N VAL A 53 3.01 8.95 -4.95
CA VAL A 53 3.98 8.06 -4.31
C VAL A 53 5.23 8.89 -4.01
N GLU A 54 5.85 8.62 -2.87
CA GLU A 54 7.16 9.15 -2.50
C GLU A 54 8.13 7.98 -2.32
N GLU A 55 9.34 8.10 -2.86
CA GLU A 55 10.40 7.09 -2.74
C GLU A 55 11.71 7.79 -2.33
N GLY A 56 12.61 7.07 -1.65
CA GLY A 56 13.94 7.58 -1.29
C GLY A 56 14.02 8.27 0.08
N GLN A 57 14.91 9.26 0.19
CA GLN A 57 15.22 9.98 1.44
C GLN A 57 14.84 11.46 1.30
N PRO A 58 13.59 11.83 1.60
CA PRO A 58 13.15 13.22 1.48
C PRO A 58 13.92 14.13 2.46
N PRO A 59 14.40 15.29 2.01
CA PRO A 59 15.08 16.25 2.88
C PRO A 59 14.23 16.66 4.09
N GLY A 60 14.89 16.74 5.25
CA GLY A 60 14.29 17.18 6.51
C GLY A 60 13.42 16.14 7.22
N ARG A 61 13.19 14.97 6.60
CA ARG A 61 12.38 13.87 7.14
C ARG A 61 13.07 12.51 7.01
N SER A 62 14.20 12.43 6.32
CA SER A 62 15.01 11.22 6.24
C SER A 62 15.58 10.87 7.63
N TYR A 63 15.93 9.60 7.83
CA TYR A 63 16.55 9.19 9.09
C TYR A 63 17.84 9.96 9.38
N ALA A 64 18.67 10.23 8.36
CA ALA A 64 19.89 11.02 8.50
C ALA A 64 19.58 12.45 8.99
N ASP A 65 18.55 13.09 8.42
CA ASP A 65 18.12 14.44 8.81
C ASP A 65 17.52 14.49 10.21
N LEU A 66 16.76 13.45 10.61
CA LEU A 66 16.20 13.36 11.96
C LEU A 66 17.31 13.13 13.00
N LYS A 67 18.29 12.29 12.69
CA LYS A 67 19.43 12.01 13.57
C LYS A 67 20.29 13.25 13.80
N ALA A 68 20.43 14.12 12.80
CA ALA A 68 21.22 15.36 12.92
C ALA A 68 20.55 16.46 13.77
N LYS A 69 19.27 16.29 14.16
CA LYS A 69 18.50 17.25 14.97
C LYS A 69 18.53 16.97 16.48
N ILE A 70 19.13 15.85 16.89
CA ILE A 70 19.27 15.40 18.29
C ILE A 70 20.73 15.56 18.69
#